data_AF-T2JRW4-F1
#
_entry.id   AF-T2JRW4-F1
#
_cell.length_a   1.000
_cell.length_b   1.000
_cell.length_c   1.000
_cell.angle_alpha   90.00
_cell.angle_beta   90.00
_cell.angle_gamma   90.00
#
_symmetry.space_group_name_H-M   'P 1'
#
loop_
_entity.id
_entity.type
_entity.pdbx_description
1 polymer ?
#
loop_
_entity_poly.entity_id
_entity_poly.type
_entity_poly.pdbx_seq_one_letter_code
_entity_poly.pdbx_strand_id
1 'polypeptide(L)'
;MANGSLLDFDTNTSHEIIVRTTDSGNLSIEQNLTINIGNVNLEEIERDVLTIENLNLGEADTITLDHNTQTITLDQSYDNPVIFAPSVSFIGSQPTAPRISNITNNSFDIYLQEPSNEDGNHALETLSYLVFEAGTYQLSDGTLVEVGTINTDSTANLENGGVTPWETVGFETNFAQTPAIFSQVQTNNDSDFVRTRQQNATANGFEVVMEQEEGFAKNGETHGNETIGYLAITEGTGNSNGVTFLAGSTDNSVTDVFSSISFGG
;
A
#
# COMPACT_ATOMS: atom_id res chain seq x y z
N MET A 1 -49.95 30.83 1.24
CA MET A 1 -49.20 29.82 2.00
C MET A 1 -47.93 30.49 2.52
N ALA A 2 -47.51 30.23 3.75
CA ALA A 2 -46.29 30.81 4.29
C ALA A 2 -45.08 30.32 3.46
N ASN A 3 -44.19 31.23 3.09
CA ASN A 3 -42.98 30.87 2.35
C ASN A 3 -41.94 30.33 3.33
N GLY A 4 -41.70 29.02 3.30
CA GLY A 4 -40.74 28.36 4.18
C GLY A 4 -39.29 28.82 3.99
N SER A 5 -38.96 29.48 2.87
CA SER A 5 -37.61 30.00 2.60
C SER A 5 -37.23 31.22 3.44
N LEU A 6 -38.17 31.78 4.22
CA LEU A 6 -37.89 32.88 5.15
C LEU A 6 -37.43 32.37 6.52
N LEU A 7 -37.49 31.05 6.77
CA LEU A 7 -36.98 30.44 7.99
C LEU A 7 -35.48 30.16 7.82
N ASP A 8 -34.67 31.21 7.96
CA ASP A 8 -33.23 31.17 7.78
C ASP A 8 -32.52 31.76 9.01
N PHE A 9 -31.64 30.97 9.64
CA PHE A 9 -30.90 31.35 10.83
C PHE A 9 -29.99 32.56 10.59
N ASP A 10 -29.38 32.65 9.39
CA ASP A 10 -28.37 33.65 9.08
C ASP A 10 -28.97 35.06 8.91
N THR A 11 -30.27 35.12 8.60
CA THR A 11 -31.00 36.38 8.43
C THR A 11 -31.83 36.75 9.65
N ASN A 12 -32.46 35.78 10.32
CA ASN A 12 -33.18 36.04 11.56
C ASN A 12 -33.37 34.76 12.40
N THR A 13 -32.89 34.78 13.64
CA THR A 13 -32.95 33.61 14.54
C THR A 13 -34.32 33.40 15.20
N SER A 14 -35.28 34.29 14.95
CA SER A 14 -36.66 34.15 15.47
C SER A 14 -37.70 34.76 14.54
N HIS A 15 -38.84 34.09 14.39
CA HIS A 15 -39.94 34.51 13.54
C HIS A 15 -41.26 34.44 14.31
N GLU A 16 -42.02 35.54 14.33
CA GLU A 16 -43.39 35.51 14.86
C GLU A 16 -44.38 35.14 13.75
N ILE A 17 -45.22 34.15 14.03
CA ILE A 17 -46.40 33.85 13.21
C ILE A 17 -47.66 34.06 14.03
N ILE A 18 -48.72 34.53 13.37
CA ILE A 18 -50.03 34.70 13.99
C ILE A 18 -50.87 33.46 13.69
N VAL A 19 -51.26 32.74 14.72
CA VAL A 19 -52.18 31.61 14.62
C VAL A 19 -53.59 32.12 14.89
N ARG A 20 -54.47 32.01 13.89
CA ARG A 20 -55.90 32.31 14.02
C ARG A 20 -56.71 31.02 14.07
N THR A 21 -57.55 30.87 15.09
CA THR A 21 -58.57 29.82 15.14
C THR A 21 -59.95 30.44 15.03
N THR A 22 -60.80 29.89 14.17
CA THR A 22 -62.17 30.34 13.96
C THR A 22 -63.13 29.21 14.28
N ASP A 23 -64.19 29.46 15.05
CA ASP A 23 -65.20 28.46 15.36
C ASP A 23 -66.25 28.32 14.24
N SER A 24 -67.18 27.36 14.38
CA SER A 24 -68.26 27.14 13.42
C SER A 24 -69.28 28.28 13.35
N GLY A 25 -69.24 29.22 14.31
CA GLY A 25 -70.00 30.47 14.33
C GLY A 25 -69.26 31.65 13.69
N ASN A 26 -68.08 31.42 13.11
CA ASN A 26 -67.25 32.39 12.41
C ASN A 26 -66.59 33.46 13.32
N LEU A 27 -66.53 33.23 14.63
CA LEU A 27 -65.77 34.06 15.58
C LEU A 27 -64.33 33.54 15.63
N SER A 28 -63.35 34.46 15.71
CA SER A 28 -61.93 34.10 15.67
C SER A 28 -61.12 34.69 16.82
N ILE A 29 -60.12 33.92 17.26
CA ILE A 29 -59.08 34.34 18.22
C ILE A 29 -57.73 34.22 17.52
N GLU A 30 -56.84 35.18 17.78
CA GLU A 30 -55.46 35.20 17.28
C GLU A 30 -54.45 35.16 18.42
N GLN A 31 -53.35 34.43 18.21
CA GLN A 31 -52.24 34.36 19.15
C GLN A 31 -50.91 34.40 18.40
N ASN A 32 -49.94 35.14 18.91
CA ASN A 32 -48.57 35.10 18.40
C ASN A 32 -47.89 33.81 18.85
N LEU A 33 -47.22 33.13 17.92
CA LEU A 33 -46.32 32.02 18.16
C LEU A 33 -44.94 32.41 17.62
N THR A 34 -43.94 32.41 18.50
CA THR A 34 -42.55 32.61 18.10
C THR A 34 -41.91 31.27 17.72
N ILE A 35 -41.34 31.20 16.53
CA ILE A 35 -40.49 30.12 16.06
C ILE A 35 -39.05 30.57 16.24
N ASN A 36 -38.33 29.91 17.13
CA ASN A 36 -36.88 30.10 17.24
C ASN A 36 -36.20 29.14 16.25
N ILE A 37 -35.30 29.68 15.44
CA ILE A 37 -34.49 28.87 14.53
C ILE A 37 -33.14 28.66 15.20
N GLY A 38 -32.77 27.39 15.41
CA GLY A 38 -31.43 27.03 15.85
C GLY A 38 -30.53 26.82 14.64
N ASN A 39 -29.30 27.31 14.71
CA ASN A 39 -28.29 26.90 13.74
C ASN A 39 -27.98 25.42 13.96
N VAL A 40 -27.87 24.66 12.87
CA VAL A 40 -27.15 23.40 12.90
C VAL A 40 -25.72 23.78 12.56
N ASN A 41 -24.84 23.83 13.57
CA ASN A 41 -23.41 23.88 13.28
C ASN A 41 -23.08 22.63 12.48
N LEU A 42 -22.84 22.81 11.18
CA LEU A 42 -22.26 21.79 10.31
C LEU A 42 -20.75 21.63 10.56
N GLU A 43 -20.28 21.94 11.77
CA GLU A 43 -18.88 21.78 12.21
C GLU A 43 -18.46 20.31 12.38
N GLU A 44 -19.23 19.35 11.84
CA GLU A 44 -18.91 17.91 11.86
C GLU A 44 -19.03 17.22 10.48
N ILE A 45 -18.93 17.97 9.37
CA ILE A 45 -18.65 17.37 8.04
C ILE A 45 -17.45 18.06 7.35
N GLU A 46 -16.47 18.52 8.12
CA GLU A 46 -15.08 18.56 7.64
C GLU A 46 -14.33 17.34 8.17
N ARG A 47 -14.81 16.14 7.83
CA ARG A 47 -13.89 14.99 7.81
C ARG A 47 -13.05 15.13 6.55
N ASP A 48 -11.91 15.77 6.71
CA ASP A 48 -10.66 15.31 6.08
C ASP A 48 -10.70 15.15 4.55
N VAL A 49 -11.38 16.06 3.86
CA VAL A 49 -11.01 16.35 2.47
C VAL A 49 -9.82 17.30 2.54
N LEU A 50 -8.69 16.80 3.04
CA LEU A 50 -7.41 17.16 2.47
C LEU A 50 -7.61 16.96 0.98
N THR A 51 -7.69 18.05 0.23
CA THR A 51 -7.42 17.98 -1.21
C THR A 51 -6.04 17.35 -1.31
N ILE A 52 -5.98 16.05 -1.62
CA ILE A 52 -4.79 15.21 -1.81
C ILE A 52 -4.04 15.66 -3.07
N GLU A 53 -3.88 16.97 -3.25
CA GLU A 53 -3.13 17.53 -4.38
C GLU A 53 -1.63 17.35 -4.14
N ASN A 54 -1.19 16.93 -2.94
CA ASN A 54 0.22 16.64 -2.63
C ASN A 54 0.41 15.59 -1.51
N LEU A 55 -0.40 14.52 -1.45
CA LEU A 55 0.03 13.36 -0.65
C LEU A 55 1.08 12.64 -1.46
N ASN A 56 2.34 12.85 -1.10
CA ASN A 56 3.43 12.14 -1.73
C ASN A 56 3.50 10.74 -1.10
N LEU A 57 2.83 9.81 -1.77
CA LEU A 57 2.60 8.45 -1.25
C LEU A 57 3.87 7.60 -1.22
N GLY A 58 4.90 8.02 -1.95
CA GLY A 58 6.11 7.24 -2.12
C GLY A 58 7.17 7.99 -2.88
N GLU A 59 8.35 7.39 -2.96
CA GLU A 59 9.47 7.87 -3.75
C GLU A 59 10.25 6.69 -4.31
N ALA A 60 10.99 6.92 -5.38
CA ALA A 60 11.81 5.91 -6.03
C ALA A 60 13.15 6.51 -6.40
N ASP A 61 14.20 5.72 -6.29
CA ASP A 61 15.55 6.11 -6.72
C ASP A 61 16.34 4.88 -7.19
N THR A 62 17.48 5.13 -7.80
CA THR A 62 18.42 4.11 -8.26
C THR A 62 19.76 4.27 -7.55
N ILE A 63 20.24 3.18 -6.96
CA ILE A 63 21.46 3.14 -6.17
C ILE A 63 22.41 2.07 -6.71
N THR A 64 23.66 2.14 -6.25
CA THR A 64 24.65 1.07 -6.46
C THR A 64 25.09 0.51 -5.12
N LEU A 65 25.09 -0.82 -4.97
CA LEU A 65 25.48 -1.50 -3.74
C LEU A 65 26.13 -2.85 -4.02
N ASP A 66 26.82 -3.37 -3.03
CA ASP A 66 27.41 -4.70 -2.98
C ASP A 66 27.00 -5.39 -1.66
N HIS A 67 27.83 -6.31 -1.16
CA HIS A 67 27.61 -7.02 0.10
C HIS A 67 27.73 -6.15 1.36
N ASN A 68 28.21 -4.91 1.25
CA ASN A 68 28.34 -4.01 2.38
C ASN A 68 27.03 -3.26 2.64
N THR A 69 26.62 -3.20 3.91
CA THR A 69 25.44 -2.43 4.33
C THR A 69 25.59 -0.96 4.00
N GLN A 70 24.58 -0.44 3.32
CA GLN A 70 24.41 0.98 3.04
C GLN A 70 23.11 1.47 3.67
N THR A 71 23.18 2.58 4.41
CA THR A 71 21.99 3.31 4.87
C THR A 71 21.54 4.25 3.75
N ILE A 72 20.30 4.11 3.33
CA ILE A 72 19.64 5.02 2.40
C ILE A 72 18.83 6.02 3.20
N THR A 73 19.06 7.31 2.97
CA THR A 73 18.22 8.39 3.50
C THR A 73 17.18 8.76 2.47
N LEU A 74 15.94 8.82 2.91
CA LEU A 74 14.77 9.17 2.11
C LEU A 74 14.67 10.69 1.99
N ASP A 75 14.15 11.17 0.86
CA ASP A 75 13.88 12.60 0.66
C ASP A 75 12.72 13.07 1.55
N GLN A 76 11.93 12.11 2.04
CA GLN A 76 10.70 12.32 2.79
C GLN A 76 10.69 11.57 4.12
N SER A 77 9.65 11.82 4.91
CA SER A 77 9.36 11.07 6.12
C SER A 77 7.98 10.44 6.01
N TYR A 78 7.91 9.18 6.44
CA TYR A 78 6.77 8.29 6.38
C TYR A 78 6.39 7.85 7.79
N ASP A 79 5.12 7.60 8.05
CA ASP A 79 4.69 7.04 9.33
C ASP A 79 4.98 5.53 9.36
N ASN A 80 4.69 4.83 8.26
CA ASN A 80 4.86 3.38 8.08
C ASN A 80 5.42 3.07 6.67
N PRO A 81 6.70 3.37 6.40
CA PRO A 81 7.28 3.10 5.09
C PRO A 81 7.43 1.60 4.82
N VAL A 82 7.12 1.20 3.59
CA VAL A 82 7.33 -0.14 3.04
C VAL A 82 8.19 -0.05 1.79
N ILE A 83 9.27 -0.83 1.75
CA ILE A 83 10.34 -0.69 0.76
C ILE A 83 10.34 -1.90 -0.19
N PHE A 84 10.46 -1.64 -1.48
CA PHE A 84 10.51 -2.63 -2.55
C PHE A 84 11.77 -2.43 -3.38
N ALA A 85 12.58 -3.48 -3.52
CA ALA A 85 13.83 -3.46 -4.29
C ALA A 85 13.98 -4.76 -5.10
N PRO A 86 13.08 -5.04 -6.08
CA PRO A 86 12.95 -6.38 -6.65
C PRO A 86 14.04 -6.76 -7.66
N SER A 87 14.70 -5.78 -8.29
CA SER A 87 15.55 -6.00 -9.46
C SER A 87 16.97 -5.51 -9.21
N VAL A 88 17.95 -6.39 -9.42
CA VAL A 88 19.38 -6.09 -9.37
C VAL A 88 19.94 -6.19 -10.79
N SER A 89 20.92 -5.36 -11.17
CA SER A 89 21.64 -5.53 -12.43
C SER A 89 22.45 -6.84 -12.44
N PHE A 90 23.09 -7.14 -13.58
CA PHE A 90 23.84 -8.38 -13.76
C PHE A 90 25.30 -8.08 -14.14
N ILE A 91 26.11 -7.78 -13.13
CA ILE A 91 27.56 -7.57 -13.16
C ILE A 91 28.26 -8.76 -12.50
N GLY A 92 27.83 -9.17 -11.30
CA GLY A 92 28.26 -10.37 -10.61
C GLY A 92 27.56 -11.62 -11.16
N SER A 93 28.25 -12.77 -11.15
CA SER A 93 27.66 -14.03 -11.63
C SER A 93 26.95 -14.83 -10.55
N GLN A 94 27.22 -14.52 -9.29
CA GLN A 94 26.66 -15.18 -8.12
C GLN A 94 25.19 -14.79 -7.93
N PRO A 95 24.34 -15.70 -7.45
CA PRO A 95 22.98 -15.35 -7.04
C PRO A 95 23.02 -14.37 -5.86
N THR A 96 22.17 -13.35 -5.91
CA THR A 96 22.04 -12.37 -4.84
C THR A 96 20.60 -11.86 -4.71
N ALA A 97 20.25 -11.37 -3.53
CA ALA A 97 18.99 -10.68 -3.28
C ALA A 97 19.23 -9.46 -2.36
N PRO A 98 18.51 -8.34 -2.58
CA PRO A 98 18.57 -7.22 -1.64
C PRO A 98 17.97 -7.59 -0.29
N ARG A 99 18.73 -7.38 0.79
CA ARG A 99 18.26 -7.56 2.17
C ARG A 99 18.09 -6.21 2.84
N ILE A 100 16.88 -5.95 3.32
CA ILE A 100 16.48 -4.68 3.95
C ILE A 100 16.38 -4.87 5.46
N SER A 101 16.76 -3.84 6.21
CA SER A 101 16.59 -3.79 7.66
C SER A 101 16.58 -2.34 8.18
N ASN A 102 16.42 -2.17 9.50
CA ASN A 102 16.53 -0.87 10.18
C ASN A 102 15.69 0.25 9.52
N ILE A 103 14.47 -0.09 9.11
CA ILE A 103 13.53 0.87 8.54
C ILE A 103 13.13 1.87 9.64
N THR A 104 13.34 3.14 9.37
CA THR A 104 12.88 4.28 10.16
C THR A 104 11.86 5.09 9.37
N ASN A 105 11.39 6.21 9.91
CA ASN A 105 10.49 7.09 9.17
C ASN A 105 11.13 7.71 7.92
N ASN A 106 12.46 7.81 7.84
CA ASN A 106 13.15 8.49 6.74
C ASN A 106 14.45 7.81 6.29
N SER A 107 14.64 6.54 6.64
CA SER A 107 15.82 5.77 6.21
C SER A 107 15.57 4.28 6.27
N PHE A 108 16.39 3.51 5.56
CA PHE A 108 16.49 2.07 5.72
C PHE A 108 17.91 1.60 5.39
N ASP A 109 18.31 0.45 5.93
CA ASP A 109 19.57 -0.21 5.58
C ASP A 109 19.32 -1.27 4.51
N ILE A 110 20.23 -1.37 3.54
CA ILE A 110 20.16 -2.34 2.45
C ILE A 110 21.56 -2.85 2.07
N TYR A 111 21.65 -4.12 1.66
CA TYR A 111 22.84 -4.72 1.04
C TYR A 111 22.44 -5.89 0.13
N LEU A 112 23.38 -6.37 -0.69
CA LEU A 112 23.22 -7.58 -1.49
C LEU A 112 23.68 -8.80 -0.72
N GLN A 113 22.74 -9.69 -0.43
CA GLN A 113 23.00 -10.94 0.27
C GLN A 113 23.13 -12.08 -0.74
N GLU A 114 24.23 -12.83 -0.67
CA GLU A 114 24.38 -14.10 -1.38
C GLU A 114 23.86 -15.28 -0.52
N PRO A 115 23.43 -16.39 -1.14
CA PRO A 115 23.20 -17.65 -0.43
C PRO A 115 24.45 -18.13 0.34
N SER A 116 24.25 -18.94 1.38
CA SER A 116 25.28 -19.39 2.31
C SER A 116 26.36 -20.28 1.68
N ASN A 117 26.09 -20.83 0.49
CA ASN A 117 27.04 -21.62 -0.28
C ASN A 117 28.04 -20.79 -1.11
N GLU A 118 27.88 -19.46 -1.13
CA GLU A 118 28.83 -18.51 -1.72
C GLU A 118 29.79 -17.97 -0.64
N ASP A 119 30.68 -17.03 -1.02
CA ASP A 119 31.68 -16.48 -0.11
C ASP A 119 31.26 -15.17 0.59
N GLY A 120 30.09 -14.64 0.23
CA GLY A 120 29.50 -13.43 0.80
C GLY A 120 30.06 -12.13 0.21
N ASN A 121 31.01 -12.18 -0.72
CA ASN A 121 31.53 -11.01 -1.41
C ASN A 121 30.85 -10.86 -2.77
N HIS A 122 29.92 -9.93 -2.86
CA HIS A 122 29.27 -9.61 -4.13
C HIS A 122 29.93 -8.40 -4.83
N ALA A 123 29.81 -8.36 -6.16
CA ALA A 123 30.20 -7.19 -6.95
C ALA A 123 29.23 -6.02 -6.74
N LEU A 124 29.66 -4.80 -7.09
CA LEU A 124 28.74 -3.66 -7.15
C LEU A 124 27.73 -3.86 -8.27
N GLU A 125 26.46 -3.75 -7.93
CA GLU A 125 25.33 -3.79 -8.86
C GLU A 125 24.50 -2.51 -8.72
N THR A 126 23.77 -2.16 -9.77
CA THR A 126 22.76 -1.12 -9.78
C THR A 126 21.39 -1.73 -9.49
N LEU A 127 20.62 -1.13 -8.58
CA LEU A 127 19.22 -1.50 -8.36
C LEU A 127 18.36 -0.26 -8.13
N SER A 128 17.09 -0.37 -8.50
CA SER A 128 16.09 0.63 -8.16
C SER A 128 15.30 0.18 -6.94
N TYR A 129 15.02 1.11 -6.04
CA TYR A 129 14.09 0.90 -4.95
C TYR A 129 12.89 1.84 -5.09
N LEU A 130 11.82 1.44 -4.42
CA LEU A 130 10.58 2.18 -4.29
C LEU A 130 10.15 2.11 -2.82
N VAL A 131 9.76 3.24 -2.24
CA VAL A 131 9.18 3.33 -0.91
C VAL A 131 7.76 3.83 -1.03
N PHE A 132 6.85 3.26 -0.26
CA PHE A 132 5.47 3.73 -0.13
C PHE A 132 5.04 3.80 1.34
N GLU A 133 4.19 4.76 1.68
CA GLU A 133 3.43 4.75 2.94
C GLU A 133 2.42 3.58 2.91
N ALA A 134 2.36 2.79 4.00
CA ALA A 134 1.35 1.75 4.13
C ALA A 134 -0.07 2.35 4.13
N GLY A 135 -1.02 1.68 3.47
CA GLY A 135 -2.41 2.13 3.38
C GLY A 135 -3.05 1.80 2.04
N THR A 136 -4.33 2.16 1.91
CA THR A 136 -5.12 2.00 0.69
C THR A 136 -5.44 3.37 0.10
N TYR A 137 -5.05 3.57 -1.15
CA TYR A 137 -5.10 4.87 -1.82
C TYR A 137 -5.73 4.76 -3.20
N GLN A 138 -6.56 5.74 -3.54
CA GLN A 138 -6.91 6.01 -4.92
C GLN A 138 -6.07 7.19 -5.41
N LEU A 139 -5.23 6.94 -6.42
CA LEU A 139 -4.42 7.97 -7.07
C LEU A 139 -5.30 8.96 -7.85
N SER A 140 -4.72 10.10 -8.27
CA SER A 140 -5.48 11.16 -8.95
C SER A 140 -6.10 10.73 -10.29
N ASP A 141 -5.56 9.68 -10.93
CA ASP A 141 -6.12 9.07 -12.15
C ASP A 141 -7.15 7.96 -11.89
N GLY A 142 -7.46 7.67 -10.63
CA GLY A 142 -8.39 6.62 -10.21
C GLY A 142 -7.74 5.26 -9.95
N THR A 143 -6.44 5.11 -10.19
CA THR A 143 -5.68 3.88 -9.90
C THR A 143 -5.76 3.55 -8.41
N LEU A 144 -6.17 2.31 -8.10
CA LEU A 144 -6.13 1.80 -6.73
C LEU A 144 -4.75 1.25 -6.43
N VAL A 145 -4.21 1.61 -5.27
CA VAL A 145 -2.96 1.12 -4.69
C VAL A 145 -3.24 0.69 -3.25
N GLU A 146 -2.75 -0.48 -2.86
CA GLU A 146 -2.74 -0.93 -1.48
C GLU A 146 -1.33 -1.38 -1.08
N VAL A 147 -0.86 -0.90 0.06
CA VAL A 147 0.46 -1.19 0.62
C VAL A 147 0.30 -1.66 2.05
N GLY A 148 0.92 -2.78 2.40
CA GLY A 148 0.81 -3.33 3.73
C GLY A 148 1.97 -4.24 4.10
N THR A 149 1.90 -4.78 5.32
CA THR A 149 2.91 -5.69 5.86
C THR A 149 2.28 -6.86 6.59
N ILE A 150 2.94 -8.01 6.58
CA ILE A 150 2.63 -9.16 7.43
C ILE A 150 3.89 -9.63 8.17
N ASN A 151 3.74 -10.23 9.35
CA ASN A 151 4.84 -10.88 10.06
C ASN A 151 4.67 -12.39 9.99
N THR A 152 5.70 -13.12 9.56
CA THR A 152 5.64 -14.57 9.42
C THR A 152 7.02 -15.21 9.57
N ASP A 153 7.06 -16.44 10.06
CA ASP A 153 8.22 -17.34 10.04
C ASP A 153 8.03 -18.48 9.01
N SER A 154 6.95 -18.44 8.22
CA SER A 154 6.61 -19.44 7.22
C SER A 154 7.62 -19.44 6.06
N THR A 155 8.19 -20.63 5.80
CA THR A 155 9.12 -20.86 4.68
C THR A 155 8.59 -21.92 3.71
N ALA A 156 8.98 -21.80 2.45
CA ALA A 156 8.61 -22.71 1.38
C ALA A 156 9.25 -24.08 1.61
N ASN A 157 8.46 -25.04 2.08
CA ASN A 157 8.91 -26.43 2.23
C ASN A 157 9.16 -27.08 0.86
N LEU A 158 10.39 -27.58 0.66
CA LEU A 158 10.75 -28.41 -0.49
C LEU A 158 11.02 -29.88 -0.11
N GLU A 159 10.88 -30.23 1.17
CA GLU A 159 11.02 -31.59 1.66
C GLU A 159 9.96 -32.54 1.06
N ASN A 160 10.34 -33.51 0.21
CA ASN A 160 9.56 -34.72 -0.15
C ASN A 160 8.01 -34.59 -0.27
N GLY A 161 7.48 -33.49 -0.82
CA GLY A 161 6.02 -33.28 -0.94
C GLY A 161 5.33 -32.69 0.31
N GLY A 162 6.10 -32.06 1.20
CA GLY A 162 5.60 -31.26 2.30
C GLY A 162 4.72 -30.12 1.81
N VAL A 163 3.75 -29.74 2.63
CA VAL A 163 2.83 -28.64 2.32
C VAL A 163 3.54 -27.34 2.65
N THR A 164 3.65 -26.43 1.67
CA THR A 164 4.11 -25.07 1.92
C THR A 164 3.07 -24.30 2.75
N PRO A 165 3.45 -23.74 3.92
CA PRO A 165 2.57 -22.91 4.74
C PRO A 165 2.44 -21.51 4.13
N TRP A 166 1.61 -21.38 3.10
CA TRP A 166 1.34 -20.08 2.48
C TRP A 166 0.58 -19.14 3.43
N GLU A 167 1.06 -17.90 3.56
CA GLU A 167 0.32 -16.83 4.23
C GLU A 167 -0.69 -16.22 3.27
N THR A 168 -1.96 -16.16 3.67
CA THR A 168 -3.00 -15.51 2.89
C THR A 168 -3.09 -14.03 3.25
N VAL A 169 -2.89 -13.17 2.26
CA VAL A 169 -3.09 -11.72 2.38
C VAL A 169 -4.39 -11.34 1.66
N GLY A 170 -5.34 -10.79 2.42
CA GLY A 170 -6.56 -10.20 1.87
C GLY A 170 -6.39 -8.70 1.69
N PHE A 171 -6.95 -8.15 0.61
CA PHE A 171 -6.96 -6.70 0.42
C PHE A 171 -8.08 -6.05 1.22
N GLU A 172 -7.82 -4.86 1.75
CA GLU A 172 -8.82 -4.05 2.47
C GLU A 172 -9.92 -3.57 1.52
N THR A 173 -9.55 -3.28 0.27
CA THR A 173 -10.48 -2.96 -0.82
C THR A 173 -10.27 -3.90 -2.00
N ASN A 174 -11.36 -4.54 -2.45
CA ASN A 174 -11.31 -5.39 -3.64
C ASN A 174 -10.99 -4.56 -4.89
N PHE A 175 -10.05 -5.06 -5.68
CA PHE A 175 -9.77 -4.52 -7.01
C PHE A 175 -10.84 -4.96 -8.01
N ALA A 176 -10.95 -4.26 -9.14
CA ALA A 176 -11.87 -4.65 -10.21
C ALA A 176 -11.37 -5.90 -10.98
N GLN A 177 -10.05 -6.08 -11.04
CA GLN A 177 -9.35 -7.23 -11.61
C GLN A 177 -8.16 -7.58 -10.72
N THR A 178 -7.51 -8.72 -10.95
CA THR A 178 -6.27 -9.06 -10.22
C THR A 178 -5.22 -7.96 -10.42
N PRO A 179 -4.71 -7.32 -9.35
CA PRO A 179 -3.68 -6.28 -9.45
C PRO A 179 -2.30 -6.86 -9.75
N ALA A 180 -1.35 -6.01 -10.16
CA ALA A 180 0.06 -6.35 -10.09
C ALA A 180 0.52 -6.30 -8.63
N ILE A 181 1.28 -7.31 -8.20
CA ILE A 181 1.67 -7.50 -6.80
C ILE A 181 3.17 -7.64 -6.67
N PHE A 182 3.76 -6.84 -5.79
CA PHE A 182 5.16 -6.94 -5.36
C PHE A 182 5.20 -7.35 -3.90
N SER A 183 6.20 -8.15 -3.52
CA SER A 183 6.46 -8.52 -2.13
C SER A 183 7.95 -8.47 -1.85
N GLN A 184 8.33 -8.08 -0.64
CA GLN A 184 9.73 -7.89 -0.24
C GLN A 184 9.89 -8.09 1.27
N VAL A 185 10.91 -8.84 1.69
CA VAL A 185 11.27 -8.96 3.11
C VAL A 185 11.84 -7.62 3.60
N GLN A 186 11.31 -7.09 4.70
CA GLN A 186 11.58 -5.77 5.27
C GLN A 186 12.57 -5.80 6.45
N THR A 187 12.82 -6.98 7.01
CA THR A 187 13.64 -7.18 8.21
C THR A 187 14.74 -8.22 7.99
N ASN A 188 15.69 -8.24 8.92
CA ASN A 188 16.79 -9.19 8.97
C ASN A 188 16.92 -9.72 10.41
N ASN A 189 15.83 -10.31 10.91
CA ASN A 189 15.76 -10.90 12.24
C ASN A 189 16.45 -12.27 12.31
N ASP A 190 16.58 -12.94 11.17
CA ASP A 190 17.38 -14.15 10.97
C ASP A 190 18.28 -14.00 9.74
N SER A 191 19.55 -14.36 9.89
CA SER A 191 20.61 -14.10 8.92
C SER A 191 20.55 -14.98 7.68
N ASP A 192 19.72 -16.01 7.68
CA ASP A 192 19.58 -16.91 6.54
C ASP A 192 19.10 -16.17 5.28
N PHE A 193 19.56 -16.66 4.12
CA PHE A 193 19.14 -16.12 2.84
C PHE A 193 17.67 -16.44 2.62
N VAL A 194 16.84 -15.39 2.45
CA VAL A 194 15.45 -15.52 2.07
C VAL A 194 15.04 -14.51 1.00
N ARG A 195 14.12 -14.93 0.14
CA ARG A 195 13.34 -14.06 -0.76
C ARG A 195 11.86 -14.40 -0.64
N THR A 196 10.97 -13.62 -1.24
CA THR A 196 9.54 -13.97 -1.24
C THR A 196 9.18 -14.87 -2.43
N ARG A 197 8.18 -15.71 -2.22
CA ARG A 197 7.39 -16.36 -3.27
C ARG A 197 5.93 -15.99 -3.08
N GLN A 198 5.20 -15.91 -4.19
CA GLN A 198 3.77 -15.59 -4.15
C GLN A 198 2.98 -16.42 -5.17
N GLN A 199 1.71 -16.66 -4.88
CA GLN A 199 0.79 -17.40 -5.75
C GLN A 199 -0.67 -16.99 -5.54
N ASN A 200 -1.57 -17.58 -6.33
CA ASN A 200 -3.03 -17.48 -6.15
C ASN A 200 -3.56 -16.04 -6.05
N ALA A 201 -2.97 -15.12 -6.82
CA ALA A 201 -3.43 -13.74 -6.88
C ALA A 201 -4.83 -13.62 -7.48
N THR A 202 -5.69 -12.86 -6.80
CA THR A 202 -7.06 -12.55 -7.18
C THR A 202 -7.34 -11.06 -6.97
N ALA A 203 -8.52 -10.61 -7.36
CA ALA A 203 -8.99 -9.25 -7.07
C ALA A 203 -9.09 -8.92 -5.56
N ASN A 204 -9.10 -9.92 -4.67
CA ASN A 204 -9.35 -9.74 -3.24
C ASN A 204 -8.14 -10.11 -2.36
N GLY A 205 -7.04 -10.56 -2.95
CA GLY A 205 -5.88 -10.99 -2.18
C GLY A 205 -4.97 -11.96 -2.95
N PHE A 206 -3.92 -12.42 -2.26
CA PHE A 206 -2.92 -13.34 -2.78
C PHE A 206 -2.30 -14.16 -1.64
N GLU A 207 -1.44 -15.10 -1.99
CA GLU A 207 -0.66 -15.89 -1.03
C GLU A 207 0.83 -15.59 -1.15
N VAL A 208 1.54 -15.55 -0.03
CA VAL A 208 2.98 -15.26 0.05
C VAL A 208 3.68 -16.16 1.06
N VAL A 209 4.96 -16.42 0.85
CA VAL A 209 5.83 -17.16 1.79
C VAL A 209 7.28 -16.72 1.60
N MET A 210 8.14 -16.93 2.59
CA MET A 210 9.59 -16.83 2.36
C MET A 210 10.11 -18.09 1.67
N GLU A 211 11.07 -17.94 0.77
CA GLU A 211 11.86 -19.03 0.21
C GLU A 211 13.29 -18.90 0.72
N GLN A 212 13.72 -19.93 1.48
CA GLN A 212 15.12 -20.11 1.86
C GLN A 212 15.94 -20.68 0.69
N GLU A 213 17.26 -20.66 0.84
CA GLU A 213 18.16 -21.38 -0.05
C GLU A 213 17.85 -22.90 -0.11
N GLU A 214 18.21 -23.53 -1.23
CA GLU A 214 17.80 -24.91 -1.56
C GLU A 214 18.24 -25.93 -0.49
N GLY A 215 19.42 -25.76 0.09
CA GLY A 215 19.93 -26.64 1.15
C GLY A 215 19.04 -26.63 2.40
N PHE A 216 18.66 -25.44 2.85
CA PHE A 216 17.87 -25.24 4.06
C PHE A 216 16.43 -25.69 3.84
N ALA A 217 15.84 -25.31 2.70
CA ALA A 217 14.49 -25.70 2.31
C ALA A 217 14.32 -27.23 2.16
N LYS A 218 15.37 -27.96 1.73
CA LYS A 218 15.34 -29.43 1.64
C LYS A 218 15.50 -30.13 2.98
N ASN A 219 16.20 -29.50 3.92
CA ASN A 219 16.46 -30.05 5.25
C ASN A 219 15.33 -29.74 6.24
N GLY A 220 14.34 -28.92 5.86
CA GLY A 220 13.26 -28.50 6.74
C GLY A 220 13.75 -27.58 7.85
N GLU A 221 14.82 -26.82 7.60
CA GLU A 221 15.29 -25.79 8.52
C GLU A 221 14.22 -24.71 8.66
N THR A 222 14.00 -24.23 9.88
CA THR A 222 13.08 -23.13 10.15
C THR A 222 13.79 -21.79 9.99
N HIS A 223 13.04 -20.72 9.75
CA HIS A 223 13.56 -19.35 9.75
C HIS A 223 12.93 -18.54 10.88
N GLY A 224 13.63 -17.53 11.39
CA GLY A 224 13.06 -16.55 12.30
C GLY A 224 11.90 -15.75 11.66
N ASN A 225 11.08 -15.17 12.52
CA ASN A 225 9.99 -14.30 12.08
C ASN A 225 10.53 -13.05 11.38
N GLU A 226 10.04 -12.77 10.18
CA GLU A 226 10.35 -11.57 9.41
C GLU A 226 9.07 -10.81 9.04
N THR A 227 9.22 -9.51 8.83
CA THR A 227 8.18 -8.68 8.21
C THR A 227 8.31 -8.78 6.69
N ILE A 228 7.23 -9.11 6.00
CA ILE A 228 7.10 -9.04 4.54
C ILE A 228 6.19 -7.86 4.19
N GLY A 229 6.68 -6.95 3.36
CA GLY A 229 5.90 -5.87 2.76
C GLY A 229 5.27 -6.32 1.44
N TYR A 230 4.08 -5.81 1.13
CA TYR A 230 3.42 -6.00 -0.16
C TYR A 230 2.87 -4.69 -0.74
N LEU A 231 2.89 -4.59 -2.06
CA LEU A 231 2.28 -3.52 -2.85
C LEU A 231 1.39 -4.16 -3.90
N ALA A 232 0.10 -3.85 -3.87
CA ALA A 232 -0.87 -4.21 -4.89
C ALA A 232 -1.32 -2.95 -5.64
N ILE A 233 -1.22 -2.95 -6.96
CA ILE A 233 -1.57 -1.80 -7.80
C ILE A 233 -2.41 -2.24 -9.00
N THR A 234 -3.42 -1.44 -9.34
CA THR A 234 -4.24 -1.69 -10.53
C THR A 234 -3.36 -1.76 -11.78
N GLU A 235 -3.49 -2.81 -12.59
CA GLU A 235 -2.71 -2.98 -13.81
C GLU A 235 -3.07 -1.92 -14.87
N GLY A 236 -2.08 -1.47 -15.62
CA GLY A 236 -2.21 -0.51 -16.71
C GLY A 236 -1.17 0.59 -16.68
N THR A 237 -1.32 1.55 -17.61
CA THR A 237 -0.57 2.80 -17.61
C THR A 237 -1.36 3.85 -16.83
N GLY A 238 -0.70 4.56 -15.93
CA GLY A 238 -1.30 5.66 -15.17
C GLY A 238 -0.46 6.93 -15.18
N ASN A 239 -1.09 8.02 -14.74
CA ASN A 239 -0.46 9.31 -14.52
C ASN A 239 -1.07 9.93 -13.26
N SER A 240 -0.33 9.88 -12.15
CA SER A 240 -0.74 10.51 -10.90
C SER A 240 0.13 11.72 -10.63
N ASN A 241 -0.47 12.92 -10.56
CA ASN A 241 0.23 14.18 -10.30
C ASN A 241 1.48 14.40 -11.19
N GLY A 242 1.45 13.97 -12.46
CA GLY A 242 2.57 14.09 -13.39
C GLY A 242 3.58 12.95 -13.36
N VAL A 243 3.46 12.02 -12.40
CA VAL A 243 4.25 10.78 -12.35
C VAL A 243 3.56 9.72 -13.21
N THR A 244 4.22 9.33 -14.30
CA THR A 244 3.75 8.25 -15.16
C THR A 244 4.27 6.90 -14.69
N PHE A 245 3.41 5.88 -14.69
CA PHE A 245 3.81 4.51 -14.34
C PHE A 245 3.15 3.49 -15.27
N LEU A 246 3.74 2.30 -15.30
CA LEU A 246 3.18 1.10 -15.90
C LEU A 246 3.25 -0.01 -14.86
N ALA A 247 2.09 -0.59 -14.55
CA ALA A 247 1.98 -1.76 -13.67
C ALA A 247 1.36 -2.91 -14.45
N GLY A 248 1.89 -4.12 -14.27
CA GLY A 248 1.34 -5.31 -14.90
C GLY A 248 2.08 -6.57 -14.50
N SER A 249 1.41 -7.70 -14.67
CA SER A 249 1.97 -9.03 -14.48
C SER A 249 2.46 -9.59 -15.81
N THR A 250 3.56 -10.33 -15.78
CA THR A 250 3.99 -11.10 -16.95
C THR A 250 3.11 -12.34 -17.12
N ASP A 251 2.99 -12.83 -18.35
CA ASP A 251 2.42 -14.16 -18.60
C ASP A 251 3.22 -15.24 -17.86
N ASN A 252 2.59 -16.40 -17.62
CA ASN A 252 3.25 -17.60 -17.11
C ASN A 252 4.14 -18.28 -18.19
N SER A 253 5.07 -17.51 -18.74
CA SER A 253 5.97 -17.88 -19.83
C SER A 253 7.43 -17.51 -19.56
N VAL A 254 7.71 -16.81 -18.46
CA VAL A 254 9.07 -16.54 -17.98
C VAL A 254 9.63 -17.82 -17.36
N THR A 255 10.78 -18.26 -17.84
CA THR A 255 11.51 -19.43 -17.31
C THR A 255 12.91 -19.01 -16.87
N ASP A 256 13.78 -19.99 -16.61
CA ASP A 256 15.23 -19.83 -16.41
C ASP A 256 16.00 -19.28 -17.63
N VAL A 257 15.33 -19.16 -18.78
CA VAL A 257 15.91 -18.60 -20.00
C VAL A 257 15.58 -17.11 -20.08
N PHE A 258 16.60 -16.29 -20.37
CA PHE A 258 16.41 -14.85 -20.58
C PHE A 258 15.30 -14.57 -21.60
N SER A 259 14.35 -13.73 -21.18
CA SER A 259 13.29 -13.21 -22.02
C SER A 259 13.34 -11.68 -22.02
N SER A 260 12.85 -11.07 -23.11
CA SER A 260 12.70 -9.63 -23.18
C SER A 260 11.25 -9.26 -22.93
N ILE A 261 11.03 -8.36 -21.98
CA ILE A 261 9.73 -7.75 -21.72
C ILE A 261 9.77 -6.34 -22.31
N SER A 262 8.81 -6.03 -23.18
CA SER A 262 8.64 -4.67 -23.67
C SER A 262 7.69 -3.92 -22.75
N PHE A 263 8.23 -2.94 -22.04
CA PHE A 263 7.42 -1.95 -21.33
C PHE A 263 6.98 -0.93 -22.39
N GLY A 264 5.70 -0.99 -22.78
CA GLY A 264 5.15 -0.32 -23.98
C GLY A 264 5.13 1.21 -23.92
N GLY A 265 6.31 1.84 -23.97
CA GLY A 265 6.53 3.28 -24.16
C GLY A 265 6.95 3.66 -25.57
#